data_AF-A0A4V3IND1-F1
#
_entry.id   AF-A0A4V3IND1-F1
#
_cell.length_a   1.000
_cell.length_b   1.000
_cell.length_c   1.000
_cell.angle_alpha   90.00
_cell.angle_beta   90.00
_cell.angle_gamma   90.00
#
_symmetry.space_group_name_H-M   'P 1'
#
loop_
_entity.id
_entity.type
_entity.pdbx_description
1 polymer ?
#
loop_
_entity_poly.entity_id
_entity_poly.type
_entity_poly.pdbx_seq_one_letter_code
_entity_poly.pdbx_strand_id
1 'polypeptide(L)' 'MGLFGVEVVAIDLSAAFRKAVLTHLPWAAVSVDTFHLVKLGYDALPAVRHRLVREQKGASRAPGRPRVSEPAAAARH' A
#
# COMPACT_ATOMS: atom_id res chain seq x y z
N MET A 1 22.86 -2.43 37.28
CA MET A 1 22.16 -1.17 37.56
C MET A 1 22.31 -0.29 36.33
N GLY A 2 21.33 -0.33 35.42
CA GLY A 2 21.36 0.52 34.23
C GLY A 2 21.03 1.94 34.63
N LEU A 3 21.93 2.89 34.34
CA LEU A 3 21.62 4.32 34.43
C LEU A 3 20.48 4.63 33.43
N PHE A 4 19.61 5.57 33.81
CA PHE A 4 18.41 6.09 33.14
C PHE A 4 18.57 6.55 31.67
N GLY A 5 19.03 5.69 30.77
CA GLY A 5 19.22 5.95 29.35
C GLY A 5 18.12 5.32 28.49
N VAL A 6 17.96 5.83 27.26
CA VAL A 6 17.07 5.20 26.27
C VAL A 6 17.62 3.83 25.91
N GLU A 7 16.87 2.77 26.23
CA GLU A 7 17.29 1.38 25.98
C GLU A 7 16.89 0.90 24.59
N VAL A 8 15.77 1.38 24.06
CA VAL A 8 15.22 0.97 22.76
C VAL A 8 14.68 2.19 22.02
N VAL A 9 14.98 2.27 20.72
CA VAL A 9 14.38 3.25 19.80
C VAL A 9 13.63 2.51 18.71
N ALA A 10 12.32 2.76 18.61
CA ALA A 10 11.54 2.35 17.44
C ALA A 10 11.73 3.39 16.33
N ILE A 11 12.14 2.94 15.14
CA ILE A 11 12.33 3.81 13.97
C ILE A 11 11.64 3.25 12.73
N ASP A 12 11.34 4.13 11.80
CA ASP A 12 11.01 3.73 10.44
C ASP A 12 12.19 3.06 9.73
N LEU A 13 11.89 2.32 8.65
CA LEU A 13 12.88 1.68 7.77
C LEU A 13 13.70 2.71 6.97
N SER A 14 14.44 3.56 7.67
CA SER A 14 15.29 4.60 7.14
C SER A 14 16.74 4.35 7.55
N ALA A 15 17.61 4.17 6.55
CA ALA A 15 19.04 4.04 6.78
C ALA A 15 19.63 5.28 7.47
N ALA A 16 19.08 6.47 7.19
CA ALA A 16 19.50 7.72 7.82
C ALA A 16 19.14 7.75 9.32
N PHE A 17 17.92 7.35 9.69
CA PHE A 17 17.51 7.28 11.10
C PHE A 17 18.31 6.21 11.85
N ARG A 18 18.51 5.04 11.24
CA ARG A 18 19.36 4.00 11.82
C ARG A 18 20.78 4.52 12.06
N LYS A 19 21.38 5.22 11.09
CA LYS A 19 22.71 5.82 11.24
C LYS A 19 22.74 6.85 12.37
N ALA A 20 21.75 7.73 12.45
CA ALA A 20 21.65 8.74 13.51
C ALA A 20 21.54 8.11 14.90
N VAL A 21 20.69 7.09 15.06
CA VAL A 21 20.57 6.35 16.34
C VAL A 21 21.88 5.69 16.71
N LEU A 22 22.55 4.99 15.78
CA LEU A 22 23.84 4.36 16.06
C LEU A 22 24.96 5.38 16.36
N THR A 23 24.83 6.61 15.88
CA THR A 23 25.80 7.69 16.14
C THR A 23 25.62 8.29 17.54
N HIS A 24 24.37 8.51 17.96
CA HIS A 24 24.07 9.27 19.17
C HIS A 24 23.66 8.41 20.37
N LEU A 25 23.14 7.21 20.12
CA LEU A 25 22.67 6.25 21.12
C LEU A 25 23.20 4.84 20.80
N PRO A 26 24.54 4.64 20.76
CA PRO A 26 25.13 3.36 20.37
C PRO A 26 24.78 2.19 21.30
N TRP A 27 24.31 2.48 22.51
CA TRP A 27 23.85 1.48 23.48
C TRP A 27 22.38 1.08 23.29
N ALA A 28 21.59 1.86 22.58
CA ALA A 28 20.15 1.60 22.42
C ALA A 28 19.92 0.55 21.34
N ALA A 29 19.07 -0.43 21.64
CA ALA A 29 18.58 -1.36 20.64
C ALA A 29 17.66 -0.65 19.65
N VAL A 30 17.71 -1.05 18.38
CA VAL A 30 16.86 -0.49 17.33
C VAL A 30 15.73 -1.47 17.03
N SER A 31 14.49 -1.02 17.19
CA SER A 31 13.28 -1.72 16.74
C SER A 31 12.71 -1.06 15.50
N VAL A 32 12.04 -1.84 14.65
CA VAL A 32 11.25 -1.28 13.55
C VAL A 32 9.90 -0.82 14.09
N ASP A 33 9.46 0.35 13.67
CA ASP A 33 8.13 0.86 14.01
C ASP A 33 7.03 0.05 13.31
N THR A 34 6.21 -0.63 14.12
CA THR A 34 5.11 -1.47 13.63
C THR A 34 3.97 -0.64 13.04
N PHE A 35 3.71 0.56 13.55
CA PHE A 35 2.64 1.42 13.04
C PHE A 35 2.89 1.80 11.59
N HIS A 36 4.11 2.24 11.27
CA HIS A 36 4.47 2.65 9.92
C HIS A 36 4.48 1.47 8.92
N LEU A 37 4.87 0.26 9.35
CA LEU A 37 4.75 -0.95 8.53
C LEU A 37 3.29 -1.30 8.21
N VAL A 38 2.43 -1.31 9.23
CA VAL A 38 1.00 -1.61 9.05
C VAL A 38 0.35 -0.55 8.17
N LYS A 39 0.66 0.73 8.37
CA LYS A 39 0.17 1.83 7.55
C LYS A 39 0.61 1.68 6.09
N LEU A 40 1.88 1.36 5.84
CA LEU A 40 2.39 1.13 4.49
C LEU A 40 1.64 0.01 3.77
N GLY A 41 1.39 -1.11 4.47
CA GLY A 41 0.59 -2.20 3.95
C GLY A 41 -0.85 -1.77 3.65
N TYR A 42 -1.50 -1.11 4.61
CA TYR A 42 -2.86 -0.60 4.47
C TYR A 42 -3.01 0.35 3.27
N ASP A 43 -2.07 1.27 3.08
CA ASP A 43 -2.08 2.24 1.98
C ASP A 43 -1.87 1.55 0.61
N ALA A 44 -1.17 0.40 0.56
CA ALA A 44 -0.97 -0.39 -0.65
C ALA A 44 -2.18 -1.28 -1.04
N LEU A 45 -2.97 -1.73 -0.05
CA LEU A 45 -4.08 -2.66 -0.26
C LEU A 45 -5.12 -2.18 -1.30
N PRO A 46 -5.56 -0.90 -1.33
CA PRO A 46 -6.50 -0.42 -2.33
C PRO A 46 -6.00 -0.60 -3.77
N ALA A 47 -4.72 -0.30 -4.03
CA ALA A 47 -4.15 -0.44 -5.37
C ALA A 47 -4.15 -1.90 -5.83
N VAL A 48 -3.71 -2.81 -4.95
CA VAL A 48 -3.72 -4.26 -5.21
C VAL A 48 -5.14 -4.76 -5.44
N ARG A 49 -6.08 -4.40 -4.55
CA ARG A 49 -7.49 -4.80 -4.66
C ARG A 49 -8.12 -4.30 -5.96
N HIS A 50 -7.92 -3.04 -6.31
CA HIS A 50 -8.49 -2.48 -7.54
C HIS A 50 -7.91 -3.15 -8.79
N ARG A 51 -6.62 -3.47 -8.78
CA ARG A 51 -5.99 -4.21 -9.88
C ARG A 51 -6.63 -5.59 -10.04
N LEU A 52 -6.70 -6.38 -8.97
CA LEU A 52 -7.27 -7.73 -8.99
C LEU A 52 -8.75 -7.73 -9.43
N VAL A 53 -9.54 -6.78 -8.93
CA VAL A 53 -10.95 -6.63 -9.33
C VAL A 53 -11.07 -6.30 -10.83
N ARG A 54 -10.20 -5.45 -11.38
CA ARG A 54 -10.19 -5.12 -12.81
C ARG A 54 -9.78 -6.32 -13.66
N GLU A 55 -8.75 -7.05 -13.25
CA GLU A 55 -8.29 -8.28 -13.91
C GLU A 55 -9.42 -9.32 -13.94
N GLN A 56 -10.10 -9.53 -12.82
CA GLN A 56 -11.19 -10.51 -12.74
C GLN A 56 -12.42 -10.08 -13.57
N LYS A 57 -12.80 -8.80 -13.54
CA LYS A 57 -13.90 -8.28 -14.38
C LYS A 57 -13.55 -8.26 -15.87
N GLY A 58 -12.29 -8.00 -16.21
CA GLY A 58 -11.78 -8.06 -17.58
C GLY A 58 -11.78 -9.48 -18.12
N ALA A 59 -11.35 -10.46 -17.31
CA ALA A 59 -11.39 -11.88 -17.64
C ALA A 59 -12.82 -12.44 -17.75
N SER A 60 -13.75 -11.91 -16.95
CA SER A 60 -15.18 -12.27 -17.00
C SER A 60 -15.91 -11.65 -18.20
N ARG A 61 -15.30 -10.67 -18.88
CA ARG A 61 -15.84 -10.07 -20.10
C ARG A 61 -15.35 -10.88 -21.29
N ALA A 62 -16.08 -11.95 -21.63
CA ALA A 62 -15.91 -12.64 -22.91
C ALA A 62 -15.95 -11.62 -24.09
N PRO A 63 -15.18 -11.82 -25.17
CA PRO A 63 -15.24 -10.94 -26.34
C PRO A 63 -16.62 -11.06 -26.99
N GLY A 64 -17.34 -9.94 -27.05
CA GLY A 64 -18.62 -9.85 -27.75
C GLY A 64 -19.85 -9.87 -26.85
N ARG A 65 -20.16 -8.71 -26.24
CA ARG A 65 -21.54 -8.28 -26.21
C ARG A 65 -21.60 -6.93 -26.93
N PRO A 66 -22.24 -6.85 -28.11
CA PRO A 66 -22.46 -5.57 -28.75
C PRO A 66 -23.09 -4.61 -27.74
N ARG A 67 -22.64 -3.35 -27.72
CA ARG A 67 -23.49 -2.28 -27.19
C ARG A 67 -24.83 -2.45 -27.91
N VAL A 68 -25.92 -2.57 -27.16
CA VAL A 68 -27.25 -2.51 -27.73
C VAL A 68 -27.28 -1.18 -28.48
N SER A 69 -27.24 -1.24 -29.81
CA SER A 69 -27.46 -0.09 -30.65
C SER A 69 -28.85 0.41 -30.32
N GLU A 70 -28.92 1.67 -29.94
CA GLU A 70 -30.15 2.44 -29.87
C GLU A 70 -30.98 2.11 -31.11
N PRO A 71 -32.27 1.75 -30.96
CA PRO A 71 -33.06 1.30 -32.09
C PRO A 71 -33.10 2.44 -33.11
N ALA A 72 -32.69 2.12 -34.34
CA ALA A 72 -32.84 3.00 -35.48
C ALA A 72 -34.28 3.51 -35.48
N ALA A 73 -34.46 4.79 -35.13
CA ALA A 73 -35.72 5.48 -35.31
C ALA A 73 -35.99 5.45 -36.81
N ALA A 74 -36.89 4.54 -37.16
CA ALA A 74 -37.29 4.21 -38.49
C ALA A 74 -37.76 5.46 -39.23
N ALA A 75 -37.37 5.50 -40.50
CA ALA A 75 -38.02 6.20 -41.58
C ALA A 75 -39.50 6.48 -41.29
N ARG A 76 -39.90 7.76 -41.28
CA ARG A 76 -41.27 8.20 -41.56
C ARG A 76 -41.21 9.62 -42.14
N HIS A 77 -41.54 9.64 -43.44
CA HIS A 77 -42.18 10.69 -44.24
C HIS A 77 -41.57 12.08 -44.32
#